data_AF-A0A2A4WEJ6-F1
#
_entry.id   AF-A0A2A4WEJ6-F1
#
_cell.length_a   1.000
_cell.length_b   1.000
_cell.length_c   1.000
_cell.angle_alpha   90.00
_cell.angle_beta   90.00
_cell.angle_gamma   90.00
#
_symmetry.space_group_name_H-M   'P 1'
#
loop_
_entity.id
_entity.type
_entity.pdbx_description
1 polymer ?
#
loop_
_entity_poly.entity_id
_entity_poly.type
_entity_poly.pdbx_seq_one_letter_code
_entity_poly.pdbx_strand_id
1 'polypeptide(L)'
;MSLNYVITHLCYILFGWMFKNKGSTDWSAYQRALDTGYLVHATKYFKSRGRKKVGFSVRFTPKGLTKISQMLADHSEEMAGRVSHAKITHKRPRSRHASGGLFH
;
A
#
# COMPACT_ATOMS: atom_id res chain seq x y z
N MET A 1 6.71 12.11 -9.79
CA MET A 1 5.89 11.92 -8.57
C MET A 1 6.80 11.97 -7.35
N SER A 2 6.45 12.73 -6.31
CA SER A 2 7.27 12.80 -5.09
C SER A 2 7.17 11.49 -4.30
N LEU A 3 8.29 10.97 -3.78
CA LEU A 3 8.34 9.78 -2.93
C LEU A 3 7.35 9.85 -1.74
N ASN A 4 7.13 11.06 -1.21
CA ASN A 4 6.14 11.30 -0.15
C ASN A 4 4.71 10.96 -0.58
N TYR A 5 4.35 11.20 -1.84
CA TYR A 5 3.00 10.93 -2.33
C TYR A 5 2.68 9.43 -2.33
N VAL A 6 3.63 8.61 -2.81
CA VAL A 6 3.49 7.15 -2.87
C VAL A 6 3.38 6.56 -1.48
N ILE A 7 4.27 6.95 -0.56
CA ILE A 7 4.27 6.46 0.82
C ILE A 7 2.97 6.87 1.53
N THR A 8 2.50 8.10 1.33
CA THR A 8 1.26 8.58 1.97
C THR A 8 0.03 7.84 1.44
N HIS A 9 -0.04 7.57 0.14
CA HIS A 9 -1.14 6.79 -0.44
C HIS A 9 -1.11 5.32 -0.03
N LEU A 10 0.06 4.68 0.02
CA LEU A 10 0.17 3.32 0.53
C LEU A 10 -0.30 3.24 1.99
N CYS A 11 0.10 4.20 2.82
CA CYS A 11 -0.30 4.22 4.23
C CYS A 11 -1.80 4.49 4.43
N TYR A 12 -2.41 5.28 3.54
CA TYR A 12 -3.85 5.48 3.51
C TYR A 12 -4.61 4.20 3.14
N ILE A 13 -4.22 3.57 2.02
CA ILE A 13 -4.94 2.43 1.44
C ILE A 13 -4.72 1.13 2.23
N LEU A 14 -3.46 0.85 2.61
CA LEU A 14 -3.10 -0.44 3.20
C LEU A 14 -3.27 -0.48 4.71
N PHE A 15 -3.04 0.65 5.40
CA PHE A 15 -2.85 0.64 6.85
C PHE A 15 -3.79 1.57 7.61
N GLY A 16 -4.41 2.54 6.94
CA GLY A 16 -5.31 3.51 7.56
C GLY A 16 -4.64 4.36 8.64
N TRP A 17 -3.34 4.65 8.53
CA TRP A 17 -2.62 5.44 9.55
C TRP A 17 -2.74 6.94 9.35
N MET A 18 -3.14 7.36 8.16
CA MET A 18 -3.31 8.76 7.79
C MET A 18 -4.67 8.92 7.13
N PHE A 19 -5.26 10.10 7.23
CA PHE A 19 -6.48 10.46 6.50
C PHE A 19 -6.44 11.93 6.11
N LYS A 20 -7.27 12.31 5.14
CA LYS A 20 -7.37 13.68 4.65
C LYS A 20 -8.81 14.17 4.81
N ASN A 21 -8.99 15.29 5.49
CA ASN A 21 -10.31 15.92 5.60
C ASN A 21 -10.76 16.45 4.24
N LYS A 22 -12.06 16.35 3.95
CA LYS A 22 -12.65 16.85 2.71
C LYS A 22 -12.41 18.36 2.61
N GLY A 23 -11.76 18.80 1.52
CA GLY A 23 -11.39 20.21 1.31
C GLY A 23 -10.06 20.64 1.94
N SER A 24 -9.39 19.80 2.73
CA SER A 24 -8.07 20.09 3.27
C SER A 24 -6.95 19.71 2.28
N THR A 25 -5.87 20.48 2.26
CA THR A 25 -4.61 20.09 1.61
C THR A 25 -3.72 19.26 2.54
N ASP A 26 -3.95 19.33 3.84
CA ASP A 26 -3.10 18.75 4.87
C ASP A 26 -3.59 17.37 5.30
N TRP A 27 -2.63 16.48 5.54
CA TRP A 27 -2.88 15.13 6.05
C TRP A 27 -2.94 15.14 7.58
N SER A 28 -3.84 14.34 8.13
CA SER A 28 -3.96 14.06 9.56
C SER A 28 -3.56 12.62 9.85
N ALA A 29 -2.93 12.37 11.00
CA ALA A 29 -2.55 11.05 11.45
C ALA A 29 -3.56 10.52 12.46
N TYR A 30 -3.71 9.20 12.55
CA TYR A 30 -4.48 8.60 13.64
C TYR A 30 -3.72 8.72 14.96
N GLN A 31 -4.45 9.00 16.05
CA GLN A 31 -3.89 9.16 17.39
C GLN A 31 -3.01 7.96 17.78
N ARG A 32 -3.49 6.74 17.52
CA ARG A 32 -2.73 5.51 17.79
C ARG A 32 -1.37 5.46 17.10
N ALA A 33 -1.26 5.96 15.87
CA ALA A 33 0.02 5.96 15.12
C ALA A 33 0.98 7.06 15.60
N LEU A 34 0.45 8.12 16.20
CA LEU A 34 1.22 9.15 16.90
C LEU A 34 1.73 8.62 18.25
N ASP A 35 0.85 8.01 19.04
CA ASP A 35 1.17 7.50 20.38
C ASP A 35 2.23 6.39 20.32
N THR A 36 2.19 5.52 19.30
CA THR A 36 3.22 4.49 19.09
C THR A 36 4.55 5.06 18.57
N GLY A 37 4.57 6.32 18.16
CA GLY A 37 5.73 7.01 17.60
C GLY A 37 6.06 6.62 16.16
N TYR A 38 5.10 6.07 15.40
CA TYR A 38 5.29 5.80 13.97
C TYR A 38 5.17 7.07 13.13
N LEU A 39 4.29 7.98 13.55
CA LEU A 39 4.04 9.27 12.92
C LEU A 39 4.31 10.41 13.89
N VAL A 40 4.65 11.58 13.34
CA VAL A 40 4.77 12.83 14.09
C VAL A 40 4.11 13.98 13.32
N HIS A 41 3.47 14.90 14.06
CA HIS A 41 3.01 16.17 13.50
C HIS A 41 4.18 17.16 13.43
N ALA A 42 4.62 17.45 12.21
CA ALA A 42 5.64 18.45 11.94
C ALA A 42 4.99 19.78 11.55
N THR A 43 5.34 20.83 12.27
CA THR A 43 4.98 22.20 11.94
C THR A 43 5.82 22.68 10.76
N LYS A 44 5.17 23.16 9.70
CA LYS A 44 5.81 23.81 8.55
C LYS A 44 5.44 25.28 8.53
N TYR A 45 6.45 26.14 8.52
CA TYR A 45 6.25 27.57 8.28
C TYR A 45 6.35 27.82 6.79
N PHE A 46 5.30 28.39 6.19
CA PHE A 46 5.31 28.82 4.80
C PHE A 46 4.98 30.29 4.69
N LYS A 47 5.73 30.99 3.83
CA LYS A 47 5.53 32.40 3.55
C LYS A 47 4.62 32.50 2.32
N SER A 48 3.41 33.03 2.49
CA SER A 48 2.47 33.22 1.39
C SER A 48 1.91 34.64 1.43
N ARG A 49 2.11 35.39 0.34
CA ARG A 49 1.70 36.81 0.20
C ARG A 49 2.12 37.68 1.40
N GLY A 50 3.42 37.65 1.74
CA GLY A 50 4.00 38.46 2.82
C GLY A 50 3.70 38.00 4.25
N ARG A 51 2.71 37.12 4.48
CA ARG A 51 2.36 36.60 5.81
C ARG A 51 3.00 35.24 6.08
N LYS A 52 3.47 35.04 7.31
CA LYS A 52 3.89 33.72 7.81
C LYS A 52 2.62 32.93 8.14
N LYS A 53 2.44 31.78 7.49
CA LYS A 53 1.41 30.82 7.83
C LYS A 53 2.05 29.60 8.46
N VAL A 54 1.38 29.06 9.46
CA VAL A 54 1.74 27.82 10.13
C VAL A 54 0.87 26.72 9.52
N GLY A 55 1.49 25.71 8.93
CA GLY A 55 0.82 24.51 8.44
C GLY A 55 1.25 23.30 9.26
N PHE A 56 0.34 22.36 9.44
CA PHE A 56 0.64 21.10 10.10
C PHE A 56 0.75 20.00 9.05
N SER A 57 1.81 19.21 9.12
CA SER A 57 2.06 18.13 8.16
C SER A 57 2.52 16.89 8.93
N VAL A 58 1.94 15.74 8.61
CA VAL A 58 2.36 14.47 9.18
C VAL A 58 3.65 14.00 8.51
N ARG A 59 4.58 13.47 9.31
CA ARG A 59 5.80 12.82 8.83
C ARG A 59 5.99 11.45 9.49
N PHE A 60 6.65 10.56 8.76
CA PHE A 60 7.07 9.28 9.30
C PHE A 60 8.34 9.44 10.13
N THR A 61 8.40 8.77 11.27
CA THR A 61 9.64 8.59 12.02
C THR A 61 10.46 7.45 11.40
N PRO A 62 11.75 7.32 11.72
CA PRO A 62 12.53 6.15 11.33
C PRO A 62 11.85 4.84 11.74
N LYS A 63 11.30 4.80 12.97
CA LYS A 63 10.53 3.66 13.50
C LYS A 63 9.29 3.36 12.65
N GLY A 64 8.55 4.39 12.23
CA GLY A 64 7.40 4.25 11.34
C GLY A 64 7.79 3.69 9.98
N LEU A 65 8.88 4.18 9.39
CA LEU A 65 9.40 3.67 8.11
C LEU A 65 9.83 2.21 8.21
N THR A 66 10.53 1.82 9.28
CA THR A 66 10.90 0.41 9.52
C THR A 66 9.65 -0.47 9.62
N LYS A 67 8.63 -0.03 10.36
CA LYS A 67 7.39 -0.80 10.51
C LYS A 67 6.66 -0.97 9.18
N ILE A 68 6.60 0.07 8.35
CA ILE A 68 6.02 0.00 7.00
C ILE A 68 6.81 -0.98 6.13
N SER A 69 8.14 -0.96 6.20
CA SER A 69 8.98 -1.90 5.45
C SER A 69 8.66 -3.36 5.80
N GLN A 70 8.49 -3.67 7.10
CA GLN A 70 8.11 -5.00 7.56
C GLN A 70 6.71 -5.39 7.06
N MET A 71 5.73 -4.51 7.27
CA MET A 71 4.34 -4.77 6.84
C MET A 71 4.22 -4.95 5.33
N LEU A 72 5.03 -4.25 4.54
CA LEU A 72 5.06 -4.40 3.09
C LEU A 72 5.66 -5.75 2.67
N ALA A 73 6.68 -6.23 3.38
CA ALA A 73 7.23 -7.57 3.17
C ALA A 73 6.15 -8.64 3.46
N ASP A 74 5.47 -8.55 4.61
CA ASP A 74 4.41 -9.48 5.00
C ASP A 74 3.26 -9.52 3.96
N HIS A 75 2.82 -8.35 3.48
CA HIS A 75 1.80 -8.26 2.43
C HIS A 75 2.25 -8.84 1.09
N SER A 76 3.54 -8.71 0.75
CA SER A 76 4.08 -9.28 -0.49
C SER A 76 4.09 -10.81 -0.44
N GLU A 77 4.35 -11.40 0.72
CA GLU A 77 4.30 -12.84 0.95
C GLU A 77 2.86 -13.37 0.88
N GLU A 78 1.88 -12.66 1.46
CA GLU A 78 0.47 -13.01 1.33
C GLU A 78 0.02 -13.02 -0.15
N MET A 79 0.40 -11.98 -0.90
CA MET A 79 0.06 -11.86 -2.32
C MET A 79 0.76 -12.95 -3.15
N ALA A 80 2.01 -13.29 -2.85
CA ALA A 80 2.71 -14.41 -3.47
C ALA A 80 2.04 -15.76 -3.15
N GLY A 81 1.58 -15.96 -1.91
CA GLY A 81 0.84 -17.15 -1.47
C GLY A 81 -0.53 -17.34 -2.15
N ARG A 82 -1.17 -16.24 -2.57
CA ARG A 82 -2.41 -16.30 -3.37
C ARG A 82 -2.14 -16.74 -4.81
N VAL A 83 -0.98 -16.40 -5.38
CA VAL A 83 -0.60 -16.83 -6.74
C VAL A 83 -0.27 -18.32 -6.78
N SER A 84 0.30 -18.90 -5.72
CA SER A 84 0.62 -20.34 -5.67
C SER A 84 -0.60 -21.26 -5.49
N HIS A 85 -1.69 -20.78 -4.89
CA HIS A 85 -2.97 -21.52 -4.83
C HIS A 85 -3.80 -21.43 -6.11
N ALA A 86 -3.52 -20.45 -6.97
CA ALA A 86 -4.09 -20.37 -8.32
C ALA A 86 -3.38 -21.38 -9.25
N LYS A 87 -3.41 -22.66 -8.92
CA LYS A 87 -3.03 -23.73 -9.84
C LYS A 87 -4.12 -23.80 -10.91
N ILE A 88 -3.94 -23.03 -11.99
CA ILE A 88 -4.78 -23.13 -13.19
C ILE A 88 -4.68 -24.58 -13.65
N THR A 89 -5.67 -25.38 -13.33
CA THR A 89 -5.80 -26.73 -13.87
C THR A 89 -6.19 -26.56 -15.34
N HIS A 90 -5.21 -26.47 -16.22
CA HIS A 90 -5.46 -26.74 -17.63
C HIS A 90 -5.85 -28.22 -17.73
N LYS A 91 -7.16 -28.53 -17.66
CA LYS A 91 -7.66 -29.84 -18.07
C LYS A 91 -7.30 -29.99 -19.54
N ARG A 92 -6.24 -30.75 -19.85
CA ARG A 92 -5.93 -31.13 -21.22
C ARG A 92 -7.19 -31.79 -21.80
N PRO A 93 -7.70 -31.36 -22.97
CA PRO A 93 -8.79 -32.07 -23.61
C PRO A 93 -8.33 -33.50 -23.89
N ARG A 94 -9.09 -34.50 -23.43
CA ARG A 94 -8.84 -35.91 -23.75
C ARG A 94 -8.79 -36.04 -25.27
N SER A 95 -7.66 -36.44 -25.83
CA SER A 95 -7.61 -36.89 -27.22
C SER A 95 -8.49 -38.13 -27.34
N ARG A 96 -9.52 -38.06 -28.18
CA ARG A 96 -10.26 -39.24 -28.61
C ARG A 96 -9.29 -40.06 -29.46
N HIS A 97 -8.84 -41.20 -28.94
CA HIS A 97 -8.23 -42.23 -29.78
C HIS A 97 -9.29 -42.69 -30.78
N ALA A 98 -9.18 -42.23 -32.03
CA ALA A 98 -9.79 -42.90 -33.16
C ALA A 98 -8.94 -44.16 -33.42
N SER A 99 -9.39 -45.29 -32.90
CA SER A 99 -8.90 -46.61 -33.28
C SER A 99 -9.27 -46.84 -34.75
N GLY A 100 -8.26 -46.78 -35.63
CA GLY A 100 -8.36 -47.27 -36.98
C GLY A 100 -8.65 -48.78 -36.94
N GLY A 101 -9.82 -49.16 -37.45
CA GLY A 101 -10.14 -50.52 -37.84
C GLY A 101 -10.10 -50.59 -39.36
N LEU A 102 -8.95 -50.96 -39.91
CA LEU A 102 -8.80 -51.47 -41.26
C LEU A 102 -8.77 -53.00 -41.09
N PHE A 103 -9.72 -53.77 -41.62
CA PHE A 103 -9.50 -55.14 -42.13
C PHE A 103 -10.73 -55.64 -42.93
N HIS A 104 -10.42 -56.07 -44.16
CA HIS A 104 -11.13 -56.85 -45.18
C HIS A 104 -12.37 -56.28 -45.87
#